data_AF-A0A8H5B6Y1-F1
#
_entry.id   AF-A0A8H5B6Y1-F1
#
_cell.length_a   1.000
_cell.length_b   1.000
_cell.length_c   1.000
_cell.angle_alpha   90.00
_cell.angle_beta   90.00
_cell.angle_gamma   90.00
#
_symmetry.space_group_name_H-M   'P 1'
#
loop_
_entity.id
_entity.type
_entity.pdbx_description
1 polymer ?
#
loop_
_entity_poly.entity_id
_entity_poly.type
_entity_poly.pdbx_seq_one_letter_code
_entity_poly.pdbx_strand_id
1 'polypeptide(L)'
;MTWYLLHRGLLAAHSKLFCAEAIDQMATGKQFIGRQLFVPPCDDQRNWERVLMSIYNPAKLQLWGKSSSTDELLSLMRVAKTLKFNNLVTLYIGRLEIALPTTLDAFDAVYNVPKTGSMLKQTGYLSNKAELFETINVILDSGHQRALPCAYLLALMETTIEDVLQGTFTSDGSRALLHPKAQQTLLIAHARIYPIILTKVQTP
;
A
#
# COMPACT_ATOMS: atom_id res chain seq x y z
N MET A 1 -2.01 24.09 -8.64
CA MET A 1 -2.18 23.25 -9.85
C MET A 1 -0.80 23.10 -10.46
N THR A 2 -0.30 21.87 -10.57
CA THR A 2 1.08 21.58 -10.97
C THR A 2 1.07 20.84 -12.32
N TRP A 3 1.98 21.19 -13.20
CA TRP A 3 2.10 20.61 -14.53
C TRP A 3 3.46 19.95 -14.71
N TYR A 4 3.48 18.78 -15.33
CA TYR A 4 4.70 18.04 -15.65
C TYR A 4 4.84 17.91 -17.17
N LEU A 5 5.98 18.33 -17.72
CA LEU A 5 6.34 17.99 -19.10
C LEU A 5 7.05 16.64 -19.11
N LEU A 6 6.49 15.68 -19.85
CA LEU A 6 6.96 14.31 -19.89
C LEU A 6 7.01 13.79 -21.34
N HIS A 7 7.97 12.91 -21.61
CA HIS A 7 8.13 12.22 -22.88
C HIS A 7 7.10 11.09 -22.99
N ARG A 8 6.13 11.27 -23.89
CA ARG A 8 5.05 10.31 -24.12
C ARG A 8 5.56 8.91 -24.44
N GLY A 9 6.56 8.78 -25.31
CA GLY A 9 7.10 7.48 -25.70
C GLY A 9 7.65 6.69 -24.50
N LEU A 10 8.27 7.40 -23.56
CA LEU A 10 8.76 6.79 -22.33
C LEU A 10 7.59 6.33 -21.45
N LEU A 11 6.59 7.18 -21.20
CA LEU A 11 5.43 6.78 -20.39
C LEU A 11 4.64 5.62 -21.02
N ALA A 12 4.48 5.62 -22.34
CA ALA A 12 3.80 4.56 -23.08
C ALA A 12 4.52 3.21 -22.98
N ALA A 13 5.84 3.20 -22.84
CA ALA A 13 6.62 1.98 -22.61
C ALA A 13 6.31 1.32 -21.25
N HIS A 14 5.82 2.09 -20.28
CA HIS A 14 5.55 1.61 -18.91
C HIS A 14 4.06 1.52 -18.56
N SER A 15 3.18 2.21 -19.28
CA SER A 15 1.74 2.16 -19.05
C SER A 15 0.94 2.33 -20.33
N LYS A 16 -0.04 1.42 -20.49
CA LYS A 16 -1.01 1.45 -21.58
C LYS A 16 -1.88 2.70 -21.57
N LEU A 17 -1.96 3.41 -20.44
CA LEU A 17 -2.70 4.67 -20.33
C LEU A 17 -2.16 5.73 -21.31
N PHE A 18 -0.87 5.68 -21.62
CA PHE A 18 -0.19 6.68 -22.46
C PHE A 18 0.05 6.20 -23.91
N CYS A 19 -0.43 5.00 -24.26
CA CYS A 19 -0.38 4.51 -25.65
C CYS A 19 -1.30 5.34 -26.56
N ALA A 20 -0.98 5.40 -27.85
CA ALA A 20 -1.68 6.26 -28.80
C ALA A 20 -3.17 6.00 -28.91
N GLU A 21 -3.54 4.74 -29.05
CA GLU A 21 -4.94 4.32 -29.13
C GLU A 21 -5.73 4.73 -27.87
N ALA A 22 -5.09 4.67 -26.69
CA ALA A 22 -5.72 5.06 -25.43
C ALA A 22 -5.94 6.58 -25.37
N ILE A 23 -5.00 7.39 -25.85
CA ILE A 23 -5.11 8.85 -25.86
C ILE A 23 -6.17 9.31 -26.88
N ASP A 24 -6.20 8.72 -28.06
CA ASP A 24 -7.18 9.08 -29.09
C ASP A 24 -8.62 8.74 -28.64
N GLN A 25 -8.79 7.63 -27.92
CA GLN A 25 -10.07 7.28 -27.28
C GLN A 25 -10.43 8.18 -26.08
N MET A 26 -9.44 8.70 -25.37
CA MET A 26 -9.67 9.59 -24.22
C MET A 26 -9.80 11.06 -24.61
N ALA A 27 -9.32 11.48 -25.78
CA ALA A 27 -9.48 12.83 -26.32
C ALA A 27 -10.96 13.21 -26.53
N THR A 28 -11.85 12.23 -26.66
CA THR A 28 -13.31 12.41 -26.67
C THR A 28 -13.93 12.50 -25.26
N GLY A 29 -13.13 12.37 -24.19
CA GLY A 29 -13.58 12.34 -22.79
C GLY A 29 -13.09 13.51 -21.92
N LYS A 30 -13.61 13.60 -20.69
CA LYS A 30 -13.33 14.68 -19.71
C LYS A 30 -11.90 14.71 -19.14
N GLN A 31 -11.01 13.81 -19.56
CA GLN A 31 -9.66 13.66 -18.99
C GLN A 31 -8.57 14.39 -19.79
N PHE A 32 -8.91 15.07 -20.88
CA PHE A 32 -7.94 15.84 -21.66
C PHE A 32 -8.35 17.30 -21.77
N ILE A 33 -7.38 18.20 -21.56
CA ILE A 33 -7.48 19.62 -21.89
C ILE A 33 -6.54 19.86 -23.08
N GLY A 34 -7.08 19.77 -24.29
CA GLY A 34 -6.28 19.78 -25.51
C GLY A 34 -5.39 18.52 -25.62
N ARG A 35 -4.06 18.69 -25.71
CA ARG A 35 -3.07 17.59 -25.76
C ARG A 35 -2.56 17.16 -24.39
N GLN A 36 -3.13 17.70 -23.32
CA GLN A 36 -2.67 17.49 -21.95
C GLN A 36 -3.58 16.48 -21.24
N LEU A 37 -2.98 15.42 -20.69
CA LEU A 37 -3.70 14.49 -19.83
C LEU A 37 -3.90 15.14 -18.46
N PHE A 38 -5.16 15.30 -18.07
CA PHE A 38 -5.54 15.67 -16.73
C PHE A 38 -5.75 14.40 -15.90
N VAL A 39 -4.89 14.20 -14.91
CA VAL A 39 -5.10 13.16 -13.89
C VAL A 39 -5.55 13.84 -12.61
N PRO A 40 -6.69 13.45 -12.02
CA PRO A 40 -7.12 13.99 -10.75
C PRO A 40 -6.01 13.82 -9.70
N PRO A 41 -5.78 14.83 -8.84
CA PRO A 41 -4.82 14.70 -7.76
C PRO A 41 -5.30 13.57 -6.84
N CYS A 42 -4.51 12.49 -6.75
CA CYS A 42 -4.78 11.37 -5.85
C CYS A 42 -3.83 11.33 -4.65
N ASP A 43 -2.81 12.19 -4.63
CA ASP A 43 -1.73 12.18 -3.62
C ASP A 43 -0.90 13.48 -3.68
N ASP A 44 0.07 13.64 -2.78
CA ASP A 44 0.99 14.78 -2.69
C ASP A 44 1.86 14.96 -3.95
N GLN A 45 2.15 16.21 -4.29
CA GLN A 45 2.96 16.58 -5.46
C GLN A 45 4.32 15.85 -5.51
N ARG A 46 4.97 15.64 -4.36
CA ARG A 46 6.28 14.98 -4.28
C ARG A 46 6.18 13.50 -4.64
N ASN A 47 5.07 12.86 -4.33
CA ASN A 47 4.84 11.45 -4.67
C ASN A 47 4.65 11.28 -6.18
N TRP A 48 3.97 12.23 -6.83
CA TRP A 48 3.92 12.31 -8.29
C TRP A 48 5.31 12.46 -8.91
N GLU A 49 6.09 13.43 -8.44
CA GLU A 49 7.46 13.66 -8.93
C GLU A 49 8.33 12.42 -8.79
N ARG A 50 8.29 11.76 -7.63
CA ARG A 50 9.04 10.54 -7.37
C ARG A 50 8.63 9.42 -8.34
N VAL A 51 7.34 9.11 -8.48
CA VAL A 51 6.89 8.06 -9.42
C VAL A 51 7.32 8.39 -10.84
N LEU A 52 7.09 9.63 -11.29
CA LEU A 52 7.48 10.04 -12.64
C LEU A 52 8.99 9.98 -12.85
N MET A 53 9.79 10.45 -11.91
CA MET A 53 11.24 10.40 -11.96
C MET A 53 11.79 8.96 -11.91
N SER A 54 11.08 8.03 -11.26
CA SER A 54 11.48 6.61 -11.25
C SER A 54 11.43 5.98 -12.65
N ILE A 55 10.53 6.46 -13.50
CA ILE A 55 10.42 6.04 -14.90
C ILE A 55 11.63 6.54 -15.72
N TYR A 56 12.09 7.77 -15.46
CA TYR A 56 13.26 8.34 -16.15
C TYR A 56 14.59 7.79 -15.64
N ASN A 57 14.65 7.40 -14.37
CA ASN A 57 15.87 6.91 -13.75
C ASN A 57 15.57 5.68 -12.89
N PRO A 58 15.59 4.48 -13.50
CA PRO A 58 15.38 3.22 -12.79
C PRO A 58 16.38 2.98 -11.65
N ALA A 59 17.60 3.55 -11.74
CA ALA A 59 18.59 3.44 -10.67
C ALA A 59 18.15 4.19 -9.39
N LYS A 60 17.46 5.33 -9.53
CA LYS A 60 16.88 6.05 -8.38
C LYS A 60 15.76 5.27 -7.70
N LEU A 61 15.00 4.47 -8.45
CA LEU A 61 13.96 3.62 -7.87
C LEU A 61 14.54 2.61 -6.87
N GLN A 62 15.70 2.03 -7.18
CA GLN A 62 16.39 1.11 -6.28
C GLN A 62 16.88 1.79 -5.00
N LEU A 63 17.29 3.06 -5.10
CA LEU A 63 17.75 3.85 -3.95
C LEU A 63 16.59 4.20 -3.02
N TRP A 64 15.46 4.70 -3.58
CA TRP A 64 14.29 5.03 -2.77
C TRP A 64 13.67 3.82 -2.10
N GLY A 65 13.60 2.69 -2.79
CA GLY A 65 13.07 1.46 -2.21
C GLY A 65 13.86 0.93 -1.00
N LYS A 66 15.07 1.44 -0.71
CA LYS A 66 15.85 1.08 0.49
C LYS A 66 15.65 2.02 1.66
N SER A 67 15.31 3.28 1.41
CA SER A 67 15.21 4.32 2.45
C SER A 67 13.79 4.83 2.69
N SER A 68 12.84 4.45 1.84
CA SER A 68 11.46 4.93 1.95
C SER A 68 10.71 4.25 3.09
N SER A 69 9.93 5.04 3.82
CA SER A 69 8.96 4.53 4.79
C SER A 69 7.83 3.78 4.08
N THR A 70 7.06 2.98 4.82
CA THR A 70 5.89 2.30 4.23
C THR A 70 4.84 3.29 3.75
N ASP A 71 4.59 4.36 4.50
CA ASP A 71 3.68 5.44 4.07
C ASP A 71 4.10 6.04 2.72
N GLU A 72 5.41 6.29 2.53
CA GLU A 72 5.92 6.71 1.22
C GLU A 72 5.69 5.64 0.15
N LEU A 73 5.97 4.36 0.43
CA LEU A 73 5.75 3.27 -0.52
C LEU A 73 4.27 3.12 -0.92
N LEU A 74 3.35 3.23 0.05
CA LEU A 74 1.91 3.19 -0.18
C LEU A 74 1.46 4.35 -1.07
N SER A 75 1.96 5.56 -0.79
CA SER A 75 1.67 6.75 -1.59
C SER A 75 2.18 6.64 -3.02
N LEU A 76 3.44 6.20 -3.20
CA LEU A 76 4.04 5.97 -4.52
C LEU A 76 3.26 4.92 -5.32
N MET A 77 2.79 3.89 -4.64
CA MET A 77 2.03 2.83 -5.27
C MET A 77 0.61 3.26 -5.65
N ARG A 78 -0.07 4.10 -4.85
CA ARG A 78 -1.36 4.71 -5.24
C ARG A 78 -1.19 5.50 -6.54
N VAL A 79 -0.18 6.35 -6.62
CA VAL A 79 0.13 7.12 -7.83
C VAL A 79 0.46 6.19 -9.01
N ALA A 80 1.30 5.18 -8.80
CA ALA A 80 1.65 4.20 -9.83
C ALA A 80 0.42 3.44 -10.34
N LYS A 81 -0.52 3.06 -9.45
CA LYS A 81 -1.78 2.40 -9.80
C LYS A 81 -2.71 3.33 -10.57
N THR A 82 -2.86 4.58 -10.14
CA THR A 82 -3.62 5.61 -10.86
C THR A 82 -3.10 5.79 -12.29
N LEU A 83 -1.78 5.75 -12.48
CA LEU A 83 -1.14 5.85 -13.79
C LEU A 83 -1.00 4.52 -14.54
N LYS A 84 -1.47 3.41 -13.94
CA LYS A 84 -1.37 2.04 -14.48
C LYS A 84 0.06 1.58 -14.78
N PHE A 85 1.03 2.01 -13.98
CA PHE A 85 2.41 1.53 -14.01
C PHE A 85 2.56 0.21 -13.25
N ASN A 86 2.04 -0.88 -13.80
CA ASN A 86 1.98 -2.19 -13.13
C ASN A 86 3.36 -2.68 -12.66
N ASN A 87 4.42 -2.45 -13.43
CA ASN A 87 5.78 -2.86 -13.07
C ASN A 87 6.27 -2.18 -11.78
N LEU A 88 5.94 -0.90 -11.60
CA LEU A 88 6.26 -0.17 -10.37
C LEU A 88 5.45 -0.70 -9.20
N VAL A 89 4.16 -0.97 -9.42
CA VAL A 89 3.28 -1.57 -8.40
C VAL A 89 3.87 -2.91 -7.91
N THR A 90 4.25 -3.81 -8.82
CA THR A 90 4.90 -5.09 -8.47
C THR A 90 6.19 -4.87 -7.68
N LEU A 91 7.01 -3.88 -8.06
CA LEU A 91 8.25 -3.59 -7.35
C LEU A 91 7.97 -3.07 -5.92
N TYR A 92 6.99 -2.20 -5.74
CA TYR A 92 6.61 -1.70 -4.41
C TYR A 92 6.00 -2.79 -3.53
N ILE A 93 5.21 -3.69 -4.11
CA ILE A 93 4.68 -4.85 -3.37
C ILE A 93 5.81 -5.78 -2.94
N GLY A 94 6.76 -6.08 -3.81
CA GLY A 94 7.93 -6.88 -3.42
C GLY A 94 8.72 -6.25 -2.27
N ARG A 95 8.65 -4.94 -2.08
CA ARG A 95 9.21 -4.26 -0.90
C ARG A 95 8.32 -4.39 0.33
N LEU A 96 7.01 -4.26 0.18
CA LEU A 96 6.06 -4.52 1.26
C LEU A 96 6.15 -5.96 1.77
N GLU A 97 6.40 -6.94 0.89
CA GLU A 97 6.63 -8.34 1.27
C GLU A 97 7.96 -8.58 2.01
N ILE A 98 8.92 -7.65 1.92
CA ILE A 98 10.12 -7.68 2.79
C ILE A 98 9.78 -7.10 4.16
N ALA A 99 8.93 -6.08 4.20
CA ALA A 99 8.50 -5.44 5.44
C ALA A 99 7.52 -6.31 6.24
N LEU A 100 6.67 -7.08 5.56
CA LEU A 100 5.70 -7.99 6.15
C LEU A 100 6.18 -9.43 6.00
N PRO A 101 6.31 -10.18 7.11
CA PRO A 101 6.61 -11.61 7.05
C PRO A 101 5.63 -12.35 6.14
N THR A 102 6.12 -13.35 5.41
CA THR A 102 5.27 -14.21 4.56
C THR A 102 5.00 -15.58 5.19
N THR A 103 5.65 -15.88 6.32
CA THR A 103 5.49 -17.11 7.09
C THR A 103 5.29 -16.79 8.56
N LEU A 104 4.63 -17.68 9.29
CA LEU A 104 4.44 -17.54 10.74
C LEU A 104 5.77 -17.57 11.49
N ASP A 105 6.72 -18.43 11.08
CA ASP A 105 8.05 -18.47 11.72
C ASP A 105 8.80 -17.14 11.58
N ALA A 106 8.71 -16.49 10.41
CA ALA A 106 9.29 -15.17 10.20
C ALA A 106 8.52 -14.09 10.97
N PHE A 107 7.21 -14.25 11.13
CA PHE A 107 6.40 -13.37 11.97
C PHE A 107 6.85 -13.46 13.43
N ASP A 108 6.96 -14.65 13.98
CA ASP A 108 7.41 -14.85 15.35
C ASP A 108 8.85 -14.34 15.53
N ALA A 109 9.75 -14.55 14.56
CA ALA A 109 11.10 -14.02 14.64
C ALA A 109 11.16 -12.48 14.73
N VAL A 110 10.20 -11.78 14.12
CA VAL A 110 10.12 -10.31 14.10
C VAL A 110 9.35 -9.77 15.31
N TYR A 111 8.25 -10.41 15.69
CA TYR A 111 7.26 -9.86 16.62
C TYR A 111 7.19 -10.57 17.98
N ASN A 112 7.83 -11.73 18.17
CA ASN A 112 7.80 -12.49 19.43
C ASN A 112 8.77 -11.96 20.49
N VAL A 113 9.14 -10.68 20.42
CA VAL A 113 10.02 -10.05 21.40
C VAL A 113 9.16 -9.50 22.54
N PRO A 114 9.35 -9.95 23.80
CA PRO A 114 8.56 -9.52 24.94
C PRO A 114 8.89 -8.05 25.26
N LYS A 115 8.13 -7.14 24.67
CA LYS A 115 8.23 -5.70 24.94
C LYS A 115 6.84 -5.12 25.08
N THR A 116 6.64 -4.38 26.15
CA THR A 116 5.47 -3.54 26.41
C THR A 116 5.36 -2.47 25.32
N GLY A 117 4.56 -2.72 24.27
CA GLY A 117 4.34 -1.75 23.19
C GLY A 117 3.62 -2.34 21.97
N SER A 118 3.18 -1.46 21.07
CA SER A 118 2.58 -1.84 19.78
C SER A 118 3.58 -2.57 18.90
N MET A 119 3.16 -3.69 18.29
CA MET A 119 3.94 -4.49 17.35
C MET A 119 4.27 -3.73 16.07
N LEU A 120 3.44 -2.77 15.67
CA LEU A 120 3.66 -1.97 14.46
C LEU A 120 5.01 -1.25 14.52
N LYS A 121 5.27 -0.56 15.63
CA LYS A 121 6.50 0.21 15.85
C LYS A 121 7.77 -0.64 15.87
N GLN A 122 7.67 -1.95 16.09
CA GLN A 122 8.84 -2.83 16.20
C GLN A 122 9.54 -3.03 14.86
N THR A 123 8.78 -2.99 13.77
CA THR A 123 9.33 -3.23 12.43
C THR A 123 10.03 -2.03 11.83
N GLY A 124 9.70 -0.82 12.30
CA GLY A 124 10.07 0.43 11.64
C GLY A 124 9.43 0.63 10.27
N TYR A 125 8.65 -0.35 9.77
CA TYR A 125 7.98 -0.28 8.49
C TYR A 125 6.57 0.28 8.66
N LEU A 126 5.75 -0.28 9.54
CA LEU A 126 4.39 0.21 9.78
C LEU A 126 4.34 1.06 11.03
N SER A 127 3.91 2.31 10.91
CA SER A 127 3.92 3.26 12.03
C SER A 127 2.60 3.30 12.78
N ASN A 128 1.50 2.95 12.12
CA ASN A 128 0.14 3.04 12.66
C ASN A 128 -0.84 2.06 11.98
N LYS A 129 -2.06 1.98 12.52
CA LYS A 129 -3.12 1.08 12.04
C LYS A 129 -3.63 1.45 10.65
N ALA A 130 -3.61 2.74 10.29
CA ALA A 130 -4.08 3.20 9.00
C ALA A 130 -3.16 2.71 7.88
N GLU A 131 -1.84 2.82 8.05
CA GLU A 131 -0.84 2.25 7.14
C GLU A 131 -1.01 0.73 7.00
N LEU A 132 -1.32 0.03 8.10
CA LEU A 132 -1.60 -1.40 8.05
C LEU A 132 -2.85 -1.72 7.20
N PHE A 133 -3.94 -0.95 7.37
CA PHE A 133 -5.17 -1.14 6.59
C PHE A 133 -4.95 -0.88 5.11
N GLU A 134 -4.25 0.19 4.78
CA GLU A 134 -3.88 0.50 3.40
C GLU A 134 -2.99 -0.59 2.80
N THR A 135 -2.03 -1.10 3.57
CA THR A 135 -1.15 -2.19 3.15
C THR A 135 -1.96 -3.46 2.85
N ILE A 136 -2.88 -3.86 3.73
CA ILE A 136 -3.77 -5.00 3.49
C ILE A 136 -4.58 -4.80 2.22
N ASN A 137 -5.16 -3.61 2.04
CA ASN A 137 -6.00 -3.33 0.88
C ASN A 137 -5.22 -3.41 -0.43
N VAL A 138 -4.02 -2.87 -0.45
CA VAL A 138 -3.12 -2.96 -1.59
C VAL A 138 -2.79 -4.41 -1.91
N ILE A 139 -2.35 -5.17 -0.91
CA ILE A 139 -1.92 -6.56 -1.10
C ILE A 139 -3.09 -7.36 -1.66
N LEU A 140 -4.30 -7.12 -1.14
CA LEU A 140 -5.53 -7.72 -1.64
C LEU A 140 -5.84 -7.34 -3.08
N ASP A 141 -5.80 -6.05 -3.42
CA ASP A 141 -6.08 -5.52 -4.76
C ASP A 141 -5.08 -6.00 -5.81
N SER A 142 -3.84 -6.19 -5.40
CA SER A 142 -2.75 -6.61 -6.30
C SER A 142 -2.69 -8.13 -6.51
N GLY A 143 -3.46 -8.90 -5.74
CA GLY A 143 -3.45 -10.36 -5.80
C GLY A 143 -2.23 -11.04 -5.18
N HIS A 144 -1.36 -10.30 -4.48
CA HIS A 144 -0.15 -10.85 -3.85
C HIS A 144 -0.46 -11.50 -2.50
N GLN A 145 -1.15 -12.64 -2.52
CA GLN A 145 -1.76 -13.21 -1.32
C GLN A 145 -0.77 -13.71 -0.26
N ARG A 146 0.53 -13.82 -0.57
CA ARG A 146 1.53 -14.44 0.33
C ARG A 146 1.74 -13.67 1.63
N ALA A 147 1.66 -12.35 1.61
CA ALA A 147 1.82 -11.52 2.81
C ALA A 147 0.50 -11.31 3.59
N LEU A 148 -0.66 -11.68 3.02
CA LEU A 148 -1.95 -11.45 3.67
C LEU A 148 -2.12 -12.18 5.01
N PRO A 149 -1.72 -13.45 5.20
CA PRO A 149 -1.92 -14.14 6.47
C PRO A 149 -1.26 -13.40 7.64
N CYS A 150 0.01 -12.99 7.48
CA CYS A 150 0.75 -12.27 8.51
C CYS A 150 0.24 -10.82 8.68
N ALA A 151 -0.16 -10.14 7.59
CA ALA A 151 -0.78 -8.82 7.69
C ALA A 151 -2.12 -8.87 8.44
N TYR A 152 -2.94 -9.90 8.20
CA TYR A 152 -4.18 -10.12 8.95
C TYR A 152 -3.93 -10.50 10.39
N LEU A 153 -2.92 -11.32 10.68
CA LEU A 153 -2.55 -11.64 12.05
C LEU A 153 -2.11 -10.37 12.81
N LEU A 154 -1.28 -9.53 12.18
CA LEU A 154 -0.87 -8.25 12.75
C LEU A 154 -2.07 -7.34 13.01
N ALA A 155 -3.00 -7.23 12.06
CA ALA A 155 -4.21 -6.44 12.24
C ALA A 155 -5.09 -6.99 13.37
N LEU A 156 -5.25 -8.30 13.45
CA LEU A 156 -5.99 -8.97 14.52
C LEU A 156 -5.42 -8.64 15.91
N MET A 157 -4.10 -8.51 16.02
CA MET A 157 -3.41 -8.20 17.28
C MET A 157 -3.42 -6.72 17.63
N GLU A 158 -3.44 -5.83 16.62
CA GLU A 158 -3.26 -4.39 16.82
C GLU A 158 -4.58 -3.60 16.75
N THR A 159 -5.66 -4.18 16.26
CA THR A 159 -6.93 -3.45 16.02
C THR A 159 -8.10 -4.01 16.80
N THR A 160 -9.09 -3.17 17.10
CA THR A 160 -10.36 -3.58 17.69
C THR A 160 -11.41 -3.87 16.62
N ILE A 161 -12.54 -4.48 17.01
CA ILE A 161 -13.67 -4.68 16.10
C ILE A 161 -14.20 -3.34 15.59
N GLU A 162 -14.22 -2.30 16.44
CA GLU A 162 -14.60 -0.95 16.07
C GLU A 162 -13.64 -0.39 15.01
N ASP A 163 -12.33 -0.53 15.20
CA ASP A 163 -11.34 -0.13 14.19
C ASP A 163 -11.60 -0.83 12.85
N VAL A 164 -11.91 -2.13 12.85
CA VAL A 164 -12.16 -2.89 11.61
C VAL A 164 -13.42 -2.41 10.88
N LEU A 165 -14.51 -2.16 11.61
CA LEU A 165 -15.79 -1.75 11.04
C LEU A 165 -15.78 -0.28 10.60
N GLN A 166 -15.18 0.56 11.42
CA GLN A 166 -15.20 2.00 11.27
C GLN A 166 -13.96 2.50 10.52
N GLY A 167 -12.89 1.72 10.41
CA GLY A 167 -11.62 2.23 9.91
C GLY A 167 -10.85 3.05 10.95
N THR A 168 -9.68 3.50 10.53
CA THR A 168 -8.76 4.27 11.38
C THR A 168 -8.37 5.58 10.69
N PHE A 169 -7.89 6.55 11.47
CA PHE A 169 -7.45 7.83 10.93
C PHE A 169 -5.96 7.82 10.63
N THR A 170 -5.62 8.36 9.47
CA THR A 170 -4.24 8.69 9.05
C THR A 170 -3.79 9.99 9.71
N SER A 171 -2.50 10.31 9.56
CA SER A 171 -1.90 11.55 10.10
C SER A 171 -2.48 12.83 9.49
N ASP A 172 -3.01 12.76 8.27
CA ASP A 172 -3.67 13.87 7.57
C ASP A 172 -5.17 14.01 7.92
N GLY A 173 -5.70 13.17 8.81
CA GLY A 173 -7.09 13.17 9.22
C GLY A 173 -8.05 12.49 8.25
N SER A 174 -7.54 11.94 7.14
CA SER A 174 -8.33 11.06 6.28
C SER A 174 -8.58 9.70 6.96
N ARG A 175 -9.50 8.92 6.39
CA ARG A 175 -9.98 7.67 7.00
C ARG A 175 -9.54 6.49 6.15
N ALA A 176 -8.68 5.65 6.69
CA ALA A 176 -8.31 4.37 6.11
C ALA A 176 -9.38 3.32 6.44
N LEU A 177 -10.12 2.89 5.42
CA LEU A 177 -11.12 1.83 5.52
C LEU A 177 -10.56 0.54 4.92
N LEU A 178 -10.79 -0.59 5.57
CA LEU A 178 -10.50 -1.90 4.98
C LEU A 178 -11.50 -2.23 3.87
N HIS A 179 -11.05 -3.00 2.87
CA HIS A 179 -11.94 -3.62 1.90
C HIS A 179 -13.00 -4.49 2.59
N PRO A 180 -14.24 -4.56 2.08
CA PRO A 180 -15.30 -5.37 2.69
C PRO A 180 -14.89 -6.84 2.91
N LYS A 181 -14.13 -7.41 1.97
CA LYS A 181 -13.58 -8.77 2.08
C LYS A 181 -12.57 -8.89 3.22
N ALA A 182 -11.71 -7.89 3.40
CA ALA A 182 -10.74 -7.85 4.49
C ALA A 182 -11.44 -7.64 5.85
N GLN A 183 -12.44 -6.76 5.92
CA GLN A 183 -13.27 -6.56 7.11
C GLN A 183 -13.94 -7.87 7.54
N GLN A 184 -14.64 -8.54 6.62
CA GLN A 184 -15.29 -9.82 6.91
C GLN A 184 -14.31 -10.85 7.44
N THR A 185 -13.14 -10.96 6.82
CA THR A 185 -12.08 -11.89 7.23
C THR A 185 -11.61 -11.61 8.66
N LEU A 186 -11.34 -10.34 8.98
CA LEU A 186 -10.88 -9.93 10.31
C LEU A 186 -11.96 -10.08 11.38
N LEU A 187 -13.24 -9.81 11.07
CA LEU A 187 -14.34 -10.04 12.00
C LEU A 187 -14.48 -11.52 12.39
N ILE A 188 -14.37 -12.43 11.41
CA ILE A 188 -14.38 -13.87 11.68
C ILE A 188 -13.17 -14.27 12.53
N ALA A 189 -11.99 -13.70 12.23
CA ALA A 189 -10.78 -13.96 12.98
C ALA A 189 -10.87 -13.45 14.43
N HIS A 190 -11.45 -12.28 14.68
CA HIS A 190 -11.72 -11.77 16.03
C HIS A 190 -12.65 -12.70 16.82
N ALA A 191 -13.69 -13.24 16.18
CA ALA A 191 -14.61 -14.15 16.85
C ALA A 191 -14.00 -15.52 17.17
N ARG A 192 -13.08 -16.03 16.34
CA ARG A 192 -12.63 -17.44 16.39
C ARG A 192 -11.18 -17.62 16.85
N ILE A 193 -10.29 -16.73 16.43
CA ILE A 193 -8.83 -16.89 16.60
C ILE A 193 -8.33 -16.05 17.77
N TYR A 194 -8.81 -14.81 17.89
CA TYR A 194 -8.34 -13.89 18.93
C TYR A 194 -8.46 -14.44 20.36
N PRO A 195 -9.56 -15.11 20.77
CA PRO A 195 -9.65 -15.69 22.10
C PRO A 195 -8.58 -16.76 22.37
N ILE A 196 -8.24 -17.56 21.35
CA ILE A 196 -7.21 -18.60 21.45
C ILE A 196 -5.83 -17.96 21.63
N ILE A 197 -5.53 -16.88 20.90
CA ILE A 197 -4.27 -16.14 21.05
C ILE A 197 -4.14 -15.61 22.48
N LEU A 198 -5.19 -14.97 23.02
CA LEU A 198 -5.18 -14.43 24.38
C LEU A 198 -4.93 -15.51 25.44
N THR A 199 -5.51 -16.71 25.28
CA THR A 199 -5.30 -17.81 26.23
C THR A 199 -3.86 -18.33 26.25
N LYS A 200 -3.17 -18.32 25.11
CA LYS A 200 -1.77 -18.78 25.02
C LYS A 200 -0.76 -17.77 25.56
N VAL A 201 -1.05 -16.48 25.48
CA VAL A 201 -0.17 -15.43 26.02
C VAL A 201 -0.19 -15.41 27.56
N GLN A 202 -1.24 -15.95 28.19
CA GLN A 202 -1.41 -15.97 29.65
C GLN A 202 -0.79 -17.19 30.35
N THR A 203 -0.37 -18.22 29.59
CA THR A 203 0.31 -19.39 30.13
C THR A 203 1.83 -19.22 30.05
N PRO A 204 2.55 -19.09 31.19
CA PRO A 204 3.99 -18.91 31.22
C PRO A 204 4.79 -20.15 30.83
#